data_AF-S4PZ21-F1
#
_entry.id   AF-S4PZ21-F1
#
_cell.length_a   1.000
_cell.length_b   1.000
_cell.length_c   1.000
_cell.angle_alpha   90.00
_cell.angle_beta   90.00
_cell.angle_gamma   90.00
#
_symmetry.space_group_name_H-M   'P 1'
#
loop_
_entity.id
_entity.type
_entity.pdbx_description
1 polymer ?
#
loop_
_entity_poly.entity_id
_entity_poly.type
_entity_poly.pdbx_seq_one_letter_code
_entity_poly.pdbx_strand_id
1 'polypeptide(L)'
;GKPGIVVYSWEKNESWRITHHFFHPDPLACDFSVKGHNFSWTDAIFGIGLSAPNADNFTTLYFHPMASYNEFAVSTEYLRNQSVADANFNAFKLLGSRGP
;
A
#
# COMPACT_ATOMS: atom_id res chain seq x y z
N GLY A 1 14.60 -6.28 0.35
CA GLY A 1 14.11 -6.34 -1.06
C GLY A 1 13.18 -5.18 -1.34
N LYS A 2 12.87 -4.84 -2.59
CA LYS A 2 11.96 -3.73 -2.91
C LYS A 2 10.55 -3.99 -2.36
N PRO A 3 9.92 -3.11 -1.58
CA PRO A 3 8.57 -3.35 -1.05
C PRO A 3 7.55 -3.46 -2.18
N GLY A 4 6.51 -4.27 -1.96
CA GLY A 4 5.48 -4.48 -2.98
C GLY A 4 4.33 -5.34 -2.48
N ILE A 5 3.22 -5.26 -3.21
CA ILE A 5 2.03 -6.09 -3.00
C ILE A 5 2.05 -7.21 -4.03
N VAL A 6 1.77 -8.44 -3.60
CA VAL A 6 1.48 -9.54 -4.53
C VAL A 6 -0.02 -9.64 -4.69
N VAL A 7 -0.48 -9.56 -5.93
CA VAL A 7 -1.88 -9.82 -6.30
C VAL A 7 -1.95 -11.21 -6.89
N TYR A 8 -2.91 -11.99 -6.42
CA TYR A 8 -3.22 -13.30 -6.97
C TYR A 8 -4.62 -13.28 -7.59
N SER A 9 -4.71 -13.68 -8.86
CA SER A 9 -5.97 -13.87 -9.56
C SER A 9 -6.35 -15.35 -9.54
N TRP A 10 -7.44 -15.67 -8.86
CA TRP A 10 -7.98 -17.02 -8.85
C TRP A 10 -8.42 -17.49 -10.25
N GLU A 11 -9.11 -16.63 -10.99
CA GLU A 11 -9.62 -16.92 -12.34
C GLU A 11 -8.50 -17.28 -13.33
N LYS A 12 -7.38 -16.55 -13.27
CA LYS A 12 -6.22 -16.78 -14.15
C LYS A 12 -5.23 -17.79 -13.60
N ASN A 13 -5.34 -18.10 -12.31
CA ASN A 13 -4.32 -18.82 -11.54
C ASN A 13 -2.90 -18.22 -11.71
N GLU A 14 -2.83 -16.90 -11.70
CA GLU A 14 -1.60 -16.14 -11.89
C GLU A 14 -1.40 -15.17 -10.73
N SER A 15 -0.14 -14.84 -10.45
CA SER A 15 0.21 -13.79 -9.51
C SER A 15 1.21 -12.83 -10.12
N TRP A 16 1.11 -11.56 -9.74
CA TRP A 16 2.07 -10.53 -10.09
C TRP A 16 2.38 -9.67 -8.89
N ARG A 17 3.55 -9.04 -8.94
CA ARG A 17 4.02 -8.12 -7.90
C ARG A 17 3.89 -6.70 -8.39
N ILE A 18 3.21 -5.88 -7.61
CA ILE A 18 3.08 -4.44 -7.83
C ILE A 18 4.10 -3.75 -6.93
N THR A 19 4.81 -2.77 -7.48
CA THR A 19 5.70 -1.88 -6.74
C THR A 19 5.30 -0.44 -6.97
N HIS A 20 5.30 0.38 -5.92
CA HIS A 20 4.94 1.79 -5.98
C HIS A 20 5.77 2.57 -4.96
N HIS A 21 6.01 3.86 -5.19
CA HIS A 21 6.79 4.69 -4.26
C HIS A 21 6.15 4.75 -2.87
N PHE A 22 4.83 4.84 -2.80
CA PHE A 22 4.07 4.85 -1.53
C PHE A 22 4.18 3.56 -0.70
N PHE A 23 4.82 2.52 -1.20
CA PHE A 23 5.09 1.31 -0.42
C PHE A 23 6.36 1.42 0.42
N HIS A 24 7.19 2.44 0.21
CA HIS A 24 8.44 2.62 0.95
C HIS A 24 8.19 3.34 2.28
N PRO A 25 9.02 3.08 3.30
CA PRO A 25 8.96 3.84 4.54
C PRO A 25 9.28 5.32 4.28
N ASP A 26 8.71 6.19 5.09
CA ASP A 26 9.12 7.57 5.22
C ASP A 26 10.39 7.61 6.09
N PRO A 27 11.54 8.06 5.55
CA PRO A 27 12.79 8.10 6.31
C PRO A 27 12.72 8.99 7.56
N LEU A 28 11.72 9.89 7.65
CA LEU A 28 11.50 10.76 8.80
C LEU A 28 10.56 10.16 9.85
N ALA A 29 9.98 8.99 9.59
CA ALA A 29 9.03 8.30 10.49
C ALA A 29 9.51 6.90 10.92
N CYS A 30 10.83 6.68 10.90
CA CYS A 30 11.44 5.38 11.20
C CYS A 30 11.77 5.17 12.69
N ASP A 31 11.66 6.20 13.53
CA ASP A 31 11.95 6.11 14.96
C ASP A 31 10.67 5.81 15.75
N PHE A 32 10.72 4.71 16.51
CA PHE A 32 9.61 4.23 17.32
C PHE A 32 9.97 4.33 18.80
N SER A 33 8.98 4.68 19.63
CA SER A 33 9.10 4.63 21.08
C SER A 33 7.95 3.81 21.67
N VAL A 34 8.27 2.72 22.35
CA VAL A 34 7.29 1.85 23.01
C VAL A 34 7.72 1.64 24.45
N LYS A 35 6.91 2.14 25.40
CA LYS A 35 7.18 2.06 26.85
C LYS A 35 8.58 2.56 27.25
N GLY A 36 9.07 3.63 26.62
CA GLY A 36 10.39 4.22 26.91
C GLY A 36 11.57 3.49 26.25
N HIS A 37 11.32 2.44 25.47
CA HIS A 37 12.32 1.83 24.60
C HIS A 37 12.25 2.46 23.21
N ASN A 38 13.39 2.97 22.74
CA ASN A 38 13.51 3.57 21.42
C ASN A 38 14.23 2.62 20.48
N PHE A 39 13.70 2.47 19.28
CA PHE A 39 14.32 1.68 18.21
C PHE A 39 13.95 2.28 16.86
N SER A 40 14.86 2.14 15.90
CA SER A 40 14.63 2.58 14.52
C SER A 40 14.31 1.36 13.66
N TRP A 41 13.20 1.41 12.94
CA TRP A 41 12.77 0.39 11.99
C TRP A 41 12.28 1.04 10.70
N THR A 42 12.61 0.43 9.57
CA THR A 42 12.30 0.95 8.23
C THR A 42 11.26 0.05 7.55
N ASP A 43 10.32 -0.49 8.31
CA ASP A 43 9.34 -1.41 7.77
C ASP A 43 8.40 -0.68 6.80
N ALA A 44 8.31 -1.27 5.62
CA ALA A 44 7.65 -0.72 4.44
C ALA A 44 6.14 -1.01 4.50
N ILE A 45 5.45 -1.08 3.35
CA ILE A 45 4.02 -1.43 3.28
C ILE A 45 3.65 -2.58 4.24
N PHE A 46 2.67 -2.33 5.11
CA PHE A 46 2.32 -3.25 6.19
C PHE A 46 0.79 -3.33 6.39
N GLY A 47 0.16 -2.20 6.71
CA GLY A 47 -1.29 -2.15 6.90
C GLY A 47 -2.01 -2.11 5.55
N ILE A 48 -2.99 -3.00 5.36
CA ILE A 48 -3.89 -3.01 4.20
C ILE A 48 -5.35 -3.24 4.63
N GLY A 49 -6.30 -2.60 3.95
CA GLY A 49 -7.73 -2.77 4.20
C GLY A 49 -8.57 -2.49 2.96
N LEU A 50 -9.66 -3.22 2.77
CA LEU A 50 -10.57 -3.05 1.63
C LEU A 50 -11.87 -2.38 2.06
N SER A 51 -12.36 -1.44 1.25
CA SER A 51 -13.72 -0.90 1.38
C SER A 51 -14.78 -1.92 0.96
N ALA A 52 -16.05 -1.58 1.20
CA ALA A 52 -17.16 -2.19 0.47
C ALA A 52 -17.01 -1.94 -1.05
N PRO A 53 -17.54 -2.84 -1.91
CA PRO A 53 -17.54 -2.62 -3.35
C PRO A 53 -18.32 -1.36 -3.76
N ASN A 54 -17.84 -0.66 -4.78
CA ASN A 54 -18.54 0.42 -5.45
C ASN A 54 -19.59 -0.14 -6.44
N ALA A 55 -20.27 0.75 -7.17
CA ALA A 55 -21.29 0.38 -8.16
C ALA A 55 -20.76 -0.54 -9.30
N ASP A 56 -19.47 -0.44 -9.60
CA ASP A 56 -18.79 -1.25 -10.63
C ASP A 56 -18.15 -2.53 -10.06
N ASN A 57 -18.47 -2.87 -8.80
CA ASN A 57 -17.97 -4.05 -8.09
C ASN A 57 -16.43 -4.07 -7.91
N PHE A 58 -15.82 -2.89 -7.82
CA PHE A 58 -14.44 -2.68 -7.39
C PHE A 58 -14.41 -2.14 -5.95
N THR A 59 -13.41 -2.55 -5.18
CA THR A 59 -13.15 -2.01 -3.84
C THR A 59 -11.97 -1.04 -3.88
N THR A 60 -11.94 -0.11 -2.94
CA THR A 60 -10.76 0.71 -2.65
C THR A 60 -9.86 -0.06 -1.68
N LEU A 61 -8.59 -0.23 -2.04
CA LEU A 61 -7.55 -0.70 -1.15
C LEU A 61 -6.91 0.50 -0.46
N TYR A 62 -7.10 0.60 0.85
CA TYR A 62 -6.37 1.49 1.74
C TYR A 62 -5.11 0.80 2.23
N PHE A 63 -4.01 1.53 2.32
CA PHE A 63 -2.75 0.98 2.80
C PHE A 63 -1.80 2.05 3.33
N HIS A 64 -0.86 1.61 4.17
CA HIS A 64 0.26 2.43 4.64
C HIS A 64 1.51 1.59 4.95
N PRO A 65 2.72 2.15 4.75
CA PRO A 65 3.93 1.65 5.37
C PRO A 65 3.86 1.70 6.90
N MET A 66 4.54 0.77 7.57
CA MET A 66 4.62 0.79 9.04
C MET A 66 5.38 2.03 9.53
N ALA A 67 6.54 2.33 8.93
CA ALA A 67 7.28 3.56 9.17
C ALA A 67 6.78 4.68 8.26
N SER A 68 5.54 5.12 8.44
CA SER A 68 4.93 6.24 7.73
C SER A 68 3.67 6.73 8.43
N TYR A 69 3.50 8.05 8.47
CA TYR A 69 2.28 8.69 8.96
C TYR A 69 1.20 8.82 7.89
N ASN A 70 1.56 8.69 6.62
CA ASN A 70 0.64 8.86 5.50
C ASN A 70 -0.23 7.61 5.28
N GLU A 71 -1.49 7.84 4.93
CA GLU A 71 -2.44 6.83 4.43
C GLU A 71 -2.62 7.00 2.92
N PHE A 72 -2.68 5.90 2.20
CA PHE A 72 -2.79 5.87 0.76
C PHE A 72 -3.97 5.01 0.32
N ALA A 73 -4.42 5.20 -0.92
CA ALA A 73 -5.44 4.37 -1.52
C ALA A 73 -5.22 4.13 -3.01
N VAL A 74 -5.80 3.03 -3.50
CA VAL A 74 -5.88 2.70 -4.92
C VAL A 74 -7.16 1.88 -5.18
N SER A 75 -7.83 2.08 -6.31
CA SER A 75 -8.93 1.21 -6.72
C SER A 75 -8.38 -0.17 -7.12
N THR A 76 -9.03 -1.25 -6.67
CA THR A 76 -8.65 -2.62 -7.06
C THR A 76 -8.80 -2.89 -8.55
N GLU A 77 -9.56 -2.07 -9.28
CA GLU A 77 -9.61 -2.07 -10.74
C GLU A 77 -8.21 -2.07 -11.36
N TYR A 78 -7.33 -1.19 -10.87
CA TYR A 78 -5.96 -1.04 -11.38
C TYR A 78 -5.03 -2.17 -10.92
N LEU A 79 -5.42 -2.95 -9.91
CA LEU A 79 -4.58 -4.01 -9.35
C LEU A 79 -4.83 -5.37 -10.00
N ARG A 80 -6.01 -5.60 -10.60
CA ARG A 80 -6.46 -6.88 -11.16
C ARG A 80 -5.75 -7.29 -12.47
N ASN A 81 -4.90 -6.44 -13.03
CA ASN A 81 -4.10 -6.74 -14.20
C ASN A 81 -2.72 -6.08 -14.08
N GLN A 82 -1.65 -6.85 -14.26
CA GLN A 82 -0.27 -6.39 -14.12
C GLN A 82 0.04 -5.19 -15.03
N SER A 83 -0.25 -5.29 -16.32
CA SER A 83 0.04 -4.22 -17.28
C SER A 83 -0.76 -2.94 -16.97
N VAL A 84 -1.98 -3.08 -16.45
CA VAL A 84 -2.79 -1.94 -16.01
C VAL A 84 -2.18 -1.29 -14.77
N ALA A 85 -1.74 -2.08 -13.78
CA ALA A 85 -1.08 -1.56 -12.59
C ALA A 85 0.19 -0.76 -12.95
N ASP A 86 1.02 -1.31 -13.84
CA ASP A 86 2.27 -0.71 -14.27
C ASP A 86 2.06 0.56 -15.11
N ALA A 87 1.02 0.59 -15.96
CA ALA A 87 0.70 1.75 -16.80
C ALA A 87 0.01 2.89 -16.04
N ASN A 88 -0.57 2.63 -14.88
CA ASN A 88 -1.40 3.59 -14.13
C ASN A 88 -0.79 3.98 -12.78
N PHE A 89 0.48 4.38 -12.79
CA PHE A 89 1.19 4.84 -11.58
C PHE A 89 0.40 5.89 -10.77
N ASN A 90 -0.24 6.84 -11.47
CA ASN A 90 -1.01 7.91 -10.85
C ASN A 90 -2.37 7.48 -10.24
N ALA A 91 -2.76 6.20 -10.38
CA ALA A 91 -3.97 5.67 -9.76
C ALA A 91 -3.85 5.58 -8.22
N PHE A 92 -2.62 5.47 -7.70
CA PHE A 92 -2.34 5.52 -6.28
C PHE A 92 -2.46 6.96 -5.77
N LYS A 93 -3.20 7.14 -4.68
CA LYS A 93 -3.50 8.46 -4.10
C LYS A 93 -3.00 8.54 -2.66
N LEU A 94 -2.38 9.66 -2.32
CA LEU A 94 -2.17 10.09 -0.94
C LEU A 94 -3.51 10.62 -0.40
N LEU A 95 -3.98 10.07 0.73
CA LEU A 95 -5.20 10.52 1.38
C LEU A 95 -4.95 11.57 2.46
N GLY A 96 -3.76 11.55 3.06
CA GLY A 96 -3.34 12.49 4.10
C GLY A 96 -2.47 11.83 5.15
N SER A 97 -2.13 12.59 6.19
CA SER A 97 -1.38 12.11 7.36
C SER A 97 -2.33 11.70 8.48
N ARG A 98 -1.94 10.65 9.22
CA ARG A 98 -2.64 10.11 10.40
C ARG A 98 -2.05 10.60 11.73
N GLY A 99 -1.13 11.56 11.69
CA GLY A 99 -0.46 12.15 12.86
C GLY A 99 0.98 11.65 13.05
N PRO A 100 1.79 12.25 13.95
CA PRO A 100 2.99 11.64 14.53
C PRO A 100 2.69 10.64 15.65
#